data_AF-A0A7Y3D8P1-F1
#
_entry.id   AF-A0A7Y3D8P1-F1
#
_cell.length_a   1.000
_cell.length_b   1.000
_cell.length_c   1.000
_cell.angle_alpha   90.00
_cell.angle_beta   90.00
_cell.angle_gamma   90.00
#
_symmetry.space_group_name_H-M   'P 1'
#
loop_
_entity.id
_entity.type
_entity.pdbx_description
1 polymer ?
#
loop_
_entity_poly.entity_id
_entity_poly.type
_entity_poly.pdbx_seq_one_letter_code
_entity_poly.pdbx_strand_id
1 'polypeptide(L)'
;QQRAQMHRVSAHPFKEGIVRCSDCHNVHGTIGPAELTKTTVNETCHQCHAEKRGPFLWEHQPAREDCGTCHEPHGSNHPALLVQRAPYLCQQCHMAGFHPSGAYTACGLPGPGADDHLLSRNCMNCHPEVHGTNHPSGPRFTR
;
A
#
# COMPACT_ATOMS: atom_id res chain seq x y z
N GLN A 1 -20.74 -1.46 5.99
CA GLN A 1 -19.84 -1.40 4.82
C GLN A 1 -18.53 -2.16 5.08
N GLN A 2 -17.82 -1.87 6.18
CA GLN A 2 -16.55 -2.53 6.56
C GLN A 2 -16.64 -4.06 6.68
N ARG A 3 -17.74 -4.60 7.22
CA ARG A 3 -17.93 -6.06 7.29
C ARG A 3 -17.92 -6.77 5.93
N ALA A 4 -18.39 -6.11 4.87
CA ALA A 4 -18.36 -6.67 3.52
C ALA A 4 -16.95 -6.59 2.91
N GLN A 5 -16.14 -5.60 3.30
CA GLN A 5 -14.76 -5.44 2.80
C GLN A 5 -13.86 -6.60 3.23
N MET A 6 -14.05 -7.14 4.45
CA MET A 6 -13.34 -8.33 4.96
C MET A 6 -13.53 -9.60 4.13
N HIS A 7 -14.49 -9.59 3.20
CA HIS A 7 -14.77 -10.71 2.31
C HIS A 7 -14.30 -10.48 0.87
N ARG A 8 -13.64 -9.35 0.59
CA ARG A 8 -13.03 -9.05 -0.71
C ARG A 8 -11.81 -9.93 -0.98
N VAL A 9 -11.32 -9.88 -2.23
CA VAL A 9 -10.25 -10.73 -2.74
C VAL A 9 -8.95 -10.53 -1.96
N SER A 10 -8.59 -9.28 -1.65
CA SER A 10 -7.48 -8.96 -0.74
C SER A 10 -8.06 -8.43 0.55
N ALA A 11 -7.87 -9.14 1.66
CA ALA A 11 -8.29 -8.72 2.99
C ALA A 11 -7.23 -9.20 4.00
N HIS A 12 -7.17 -8.59 5.19
CA HIS A 12 -6.49 -9.26 6.31
C HIS A 12 -7.19 -10.60 6.61
N PRO A 13 -6.49 -11.58 7.20
CA PRO A 13 -6.98 -12.94 7.38
C PRO A 13 -8.04 -13.05 8.52
N PHE A 14 -9.16 -12.37 8.33
CA PHE A 14 -10.30 -12.34 9.24
C PHE A 14 -11.10 -13.65 9.18
N LYS A 15 -11.21 -14.28 8.00
CA LYS A 15 -11.98 -15.54 7.82
C LYS A 15 -11.28 -16.71 8.50
N GLU A 16 -9.96 -16.68 8.51
CA GLU A 16 -9.07 -17.66 9.13
C GLU A 16 -8.96 -17.43 10.64
N GLY A 17 -9.44 -16.28 11.14
CA GLY A 17 -9.42 -15.94 12.56
C GLY A 17 -8.04 -15.57 13.12
N ILE A 18 -7.06 -15.35 12.24
CA ILE A 18 -5.69 -14.93 12.60
C ILE A 18 -5.70 -13.48 13.08
N VAL A 19 -6.54 -12.64 12.46
CA VAL A 19 -6.76 -11.25 12.87
C VAL A 19 -8.25 -11.08 13.20
N ARG A 20 -8.53 -10.31 14.25
CA ARG A 20 -9.87 -9.97 14.75
C ARG A 20 -10.03 -8.46 14.83
N CYS A 21 -11.28 -8.01 14.89
CA CYS A 21 -11.57 -6.58 15.02
C CYS A 21 -10.88 -5.95 16.25
N SER A 22 -10.79 -6.71 17.35
CA SER A 22 -10.18 -6.28 18.60
C SER A 22 -8.67 -6.06 18.54
N ASP A 23 -8.01 -6.61 17.53
CA ASP A 23 -6.56 -6.47 17.40
C ASP A 23 -6.20 -5.05 16.91
N CYS A 24 -7.09 -4.46 16.11
CA CYS A 24 -6.96 -3.09 15.63
C CYS A 24 -7.82 -2.09 16.40
N HIS A 25 -9.03 -2.46 16.84
CA HIS A 25 -9.99 -1.55 17.48
C HIS A 25 -10.28 -1.93 18.94
N ASN A 26 -10.60 -0.95 19.78
CA ASN A 26 -11.06 -1.16 21.14
C ASN A 26 -12.49 -0.67 21.32
N VAL A 27 -13.40 -1.60 21.63
CA VAL A 27 -14.83 -1.34 21.78
C VAL A 27 -15.20 -0.54 23.02
N HIS A 28 -14.28 -0.37 23.97
CA HIS A 28 -14.47 0.48 25.15
C HIS A 28 -14.02 1.94 24.92
N GLY A 29 -13.55 2.24 23.71
CA GLY A 29 -13.09 3.57 23.33
C GLY A 29 -11.59 3.77 23.50
N THR A 30 -11.00 4.62 22.66
CA THR A 30 -9.59 5.07 22.74
C THR A 30 -9.46 6.54 22.35
N ILE A 31 -8.26 7.09 22.56
CA ILE A 31 -7.89 8.40 21.99
C ILE A 31 -7.47 8.30 20.50
N GLY A 32 -7.30 7.09 19.98
CA GLY A 32 -6.92 6.86 18.59
C GLY A 32 -8.09 7.13 17.63
N PRO A 33 -7.81 7.48 16.36
CA PRO A 33 -8.86 7.67 15.38
C PRO A 33 -9.65 6.37 15.19
N ALA A 34 -10.95 6.46 14.94
CA ALA A 34 -11.82 5.31 14.68
C ALA A 34 -11.71 4.17 15.72
N GLU A 35 -11.46 4.52 16.99
CA GLU A 35 -11.29 3.58 18.09
C GLU A 35 -10.12 2.60 17.94
N LEU A 36 -9.05 3.01 17.26
CA LEU A 36 -7.86 2.18 17.11
C LEU A 36 -7.12 1.97 18.44
N THR A 37 -6.53 0.79 18.63
CA THR A 37 -5.82 0.41 19.85
C THR A 37 -4.56 1.24 20.14
N LYS A 38 -4.02 1.95 19.14
CA LYS A 38 -2.92 2.92 19.27
C LYS A 38 -3.36 4.32 18.88
N THR A 39 -2.48 5.29 19.11
CA THR A 39 -2.80 6.71 18.93
C THR A 39 -2.85 7.13 17.47
N THR A 40 -2.18 6.39 16.58
CA THR A 40 -2.21 6.62 15.13
C THR A 40 -2.49 5.33 14.35
N VAL A 41 -2.90 5.50 13.08
CA VAL A 41 -3.08 4.39 12.13
C VAL A 41 -1.78 3.61 11.99
N ASN A 42 -0.67 4.29 11.72
CA ASN A 42 0.64 3.66 11.48
C ASN A 42 1.11 2.88 12.71
N GLU A 43 1.00 3.43 13.92
CA GLU A 43 1.33 2.70 15.14
C GLU A 43 0.52 1.41 15.31
N THR A 44 -0.75 1.44 14.90
CA THR A 44 -1.61 0.24 14.94
C THR A 44 -1.12 -0.81 13.94
N CYS A 45 -0.81 -0.40 12.70
CA CYS A 45 -0.24 -1.29 11.68
C CYS A 45 1.10 -1.88 12.13
N HIS A 46 1.96 -1.07 12.74
CA HIS A 46 3.28 -1.48 13.20
C HIS A 46 3.27 -2.45 14.40
N GLN A 47 2.10 -2.77 14.98
CA GLN A 47 2.02 -3.86 15.96
C GLN A 47 2.39 -5.21 15.33
N CYS A 48 2.06 -5.38 14.04
CA CYS A 48 2.38 -6.58 13.28
C CYS A 48 3.40 -6.30 12.18
N HIS A 49 3.30 -5.17 11.48
CA HIS A 49 4.19 -4.77 10.38
C HIS A 49 5.37 -3.93 10.88
N ALA A 50 6.11 -4.47 11.86
CA ALA A 50 7.22 -3.75 12.50
C ALA A 50 8.35 -3.42 11.50
N GLU A 51 8.51 -4.22 10.44
CA GLU A 51 9.47 -4.02 9.37
C GLU A 51 9.23 -2.75 8.55
N LYS A 52 8.05 -2.14 8.66
CA LYS A 52 7.67 -0.91 7.93
C LYS A 52 7.78 0.36 8.78
N ARG A 53 8.13 0.24 10.07
CA ARG A 53 8.13 1.36 11.02
C ARG A 53 9.19 2.43 10.75
N GLY A 54 10.31 2.05 10.12
CA GLY A 54 11.46 2.95 9.98
C GLY A 54 12.15 3.27 11.32
N PRO A 55 13.00 4.30 11.37
CA PRO A 55 13.28 5.22 10.26
C PRO A 55 14.07 4.56 9.13
N PHE A 56 13.73 4.88 7.88
CA PHE A 56 14.56 4.52 6.74
C PHE A 56 15.45 5.70 6.33
N LEU A 57 16.59 5.41 5.69
CA LEU A 57 17.45 6.45 5.10
C LEU A 57 16.69 7.22 4.00
N TRP A 58 15.95 6.49 3.18
CA TRP A 58 15.07 7.04 2.16
C TRP A 58 13.64 6.56 2.42
N GLU A 59 12.80 7.45 2.93
CA GLU A 59 11.41 7.14 3.25
C GLU A 59 10.48 7.54 2.11
N HIS A 60 9.52 6.68 1.77
CA HIS A 60 8.42 7.10 0.91
C HIS A 60 7.44 7.90 1.76
N GLN A 61 7.40 9.22 1.54
CA GLN A 61 6.65 10.16 2.40
C GLN A 61 5.24 9.71 2.81
N PRO A 62 4.32 9.32 1.90
CA PRO A 62 3.00 8.81 2.28
C PRO A 62 3.03 7.58 3.20
N ALA A 63 4.01 6.68 3.05
CA ALA A 63 4.13 5.49 3.90
C ALA A 63 4.50 5.85 5.34
N ARG A 64 5.28 6.92 5.54
CA ARG A 64 5.64 7.45 6.87
C ARG A 64 4.45 8.14 7.55
N GLU A 65 3.57 8.75 6.77
CA GLU A 65 2.48 9.61 7.27
C GLU A 65 1.21 8.82 7.59
N ASP A 66 0.69 8.06 6.62
CA ASP A 66 -0.54 7.28 6.80
C ASP A 66 -0.61 6.09 5.83
N CYS A 67 -0.57 4.87 6.38
CA CYS A 67 -0.74 3.63 5.62
C CYS A 67 -2.08 3.60 4.84
N GLY A 68 -3.12 4.26 5.37
CA GLY A 68 -4.45 4.38 4.79
C GLY A 68 -4.50 5.15 3.48
N THR A 69 -3.46 5.92 3.15
CA THR A 69 -3.34 6.63 1.86
C THR A 69 -3.35 5.65 0.69
N CYS A 70 -2.68 4.51 0.86
CA CYS A 70 -2.53 3.51 -0.20
C CYS A 70 -3.32 2.22 0.09
N HIS A 71 -3.57 1.90 1.37
CA HIS A 71 -4.20 0.64 1.79
C HIS A 71 -5.59 0.84 2.39
N GLU A 72 -6.52 -0.03 2.02
CA GLU A 72 -7.82 -0.23 2.67
C GLU A 72 -7.68 -1.36 3.71
N PRO A 73 -7.59 -1.07 5.01
CA PRO A 73 -7.21 -2.06 6.04
C PRO A 73 -8.22 -3.20 6.19
N HIS A 74 -9.48 -3.01 5.82
CA HIS A 74 -10.47 -4.09 5.92
C HIS A 74 -10.48 -5.01 4.71
N GLY A 75 -10.19 -4.48 3.52
CA GLY A 75 -10.14 -5.27 2.29
C GLY A 75 -10.38 -4.47 1.00
N SER A 76 -9.70 -4.88 -0.06
CA SER A 76 -9.79 -4.29 -1.40
C SER A 76 -10.01 -5.36 -2.48
N ASN A 77 -10.54 -4.91 -3.61
CA ASN A 77 -10.57 -5.70 -4.84
C ASN A 77 -9.21 -5.68 -5.55
N HIS A 78 -8.26 -4.88 -5.09
CA HIS A 78 -6.90 -4.83 -5.59
C HIS A 78 -5.95 -5.61 -4.67
N PRO A 79 -4.88 -6.23 -5.22
CA PRO A 79 -3.89 -6.95 -4.43
C PRO A 79 -3.27 -6.07 -3.34
N ALA A 80 -2.78 -6.71 -2.27
CA ALA A 80 -2.13 -6.03 -1.15
C ALA A 80 -2.97 -4.90 -0.55
N LEU A 81 -4.30 -5.07 -0.51
CA LEU A 81 -5.23 -4.12 0.10
C LEU A 81 -5.22 -2.73 -0.56
N LEU A 82 -4.72 -2.57 -1.78
CA LEU A 82 -4.54 -1.24 -2.36
C LEU A 82 -5.87 -0.53 -2.64
N VAL A 83 -5.95 0.79 -2.41
CA VAL A 83 -7.15 1.59 -2.71
C VAL A 83 -7.39 1.74 -4.22
N GLN A 84 -6.32 1.64 -5.02
CA GLN A 84 -6.37 1.60 -6.48
C GLN A 84 -5.30 0.64 -7.02
N ARG A 85 -5.57 0.02 -8.17
CA ARG A 85 -4.54 -0.76 -8.88
C ARG A 85 -3.39 0.12 -9.36
N ALA A 86 -2.17 -0.38 -9.23
CA ALA A 86 -1.04 0.20 -9.95
C ALA A 86 -1.16 -0.12 -11.47
N PRO A 87 -0.61 0.73 -12.36
CA PRO A 87 0.25 1.90 -12.10
C PRO A 87 -0.49 3.19 -11.69
N TYR A 88 -1.83 3.23 -11.81
CA TYR A 88 -2.62 4.45 -11.59
C TYR A 88 -2.50 5.01 -10.17
N LEU A 89 -2.36 4.16 -9.15
CA LEU A 89 -2.10 4.59 -7.78
C LEU A 89 -0.86 5.51 -7.68
N CYS A 90 0.24 5.11 -8.33
CA CYS A 90 1.48 5.86 -8.31
C CYS A 90 1.34 7.20 -9.06
N GLN A 91 0.59 7.19 -10.16
CA GLN A 91 0.37 8.38 -11.01
C GLN A 91 -0.49 9.46 -10.35
N GLN A 92 -1.17 9.16 -9.23
CA GLN A 92 -1.87 10.19 -8.45
C GLN A 92 -0.91 11.24 -7.89
N CYS A 93 0.35 10.86 -7.63
CA CYS A 93 1.37 11.77 -7.11
C CYS A 93 2.57 11.92 -8.06
N HIS A 94 2.93 10.87 -8.81
CA HIS A 94 4.11 10.86 -9.68
C HIS A 94 3.73 11.16 -11.14
N MET A 95 3.93 12.40 -11.57
CA MET A 95 3.67 12.86 -12.95
C MET A 95 4.93 13.36 -13.67
N ALA A 96 6.10 12.78 -13.38
CA ALA A 96 7.36 13.23 -13.96
C ALA A 96 7.36 13.06 -15.49
N GLY A 97 7.62 14.12 -16.26
CA GLY A 97 7.59 14.06 -17.73
C GLY A 97 8.71 13.20 -18.37
N PHE A 98 9.76 12.86 -17.61
CA PHE A 98 10.90 12.04 -18.06
C PHE A 98 10.81 10.57 -17.61
N HIS A 99 9.73 10.20 -16.92
CA HIS A 99 9.40 8.84 -16.50
C HIS A 99 7.96 8.56 -16.95
N PRO A 100 7.52 7.31 -17.13
CA PRO A 100 6.17 7.00 -17.57
C PRO A 100 5.07 7.67 -16.73
N SER A 101 4.52 8.76 -17.30
CA SER A 101 3.44 9.60 -16.77
C SER A 101 2.31 9.76 -17.79
N GLY A 102 2.43 9.08 -18.93
CA GLY A 102 1.39 9.03 -19.96
C GLY A 102 0.21 8.14 -19.54
N ALA A 103 -0.89 8.30 -20.26
CA ALA A 103 -2.04 7.43 -20.12
C ALA A 103 -1.71 6.04 -20.67
N TYR A 104 -1.78 5.02 -19.83
CA TYR A 104 -1.69 3.64 -20.28
C TYR A 104 -3.01 3.23 -20.94
N THR A 105 -2.93 2.79 -22.20
CA THR A 105 -4.08 2.31 -22.98
C THR A 105 -3.99 0.81 -23.21
N ALA A 106 -5.09 0.19 -23.63
CA ALA A 106 -5.14 -1.23 -23.96
C ALA A 106 -4.16 -1.65 -25.08
N CYS A 107 -3.58 -0.70 -25.82
CA CYS A 107 -2.53 -0.97 -26.81
C CYS A 107 -1.23 -1.51 -26.20
N GLY A 108 -1.01 -1.37 -24.89
CA GLY A 108 0.16 -1.92 -24.18
C GLY A 108 -0.06 -3.30 -23.52
N LEU A 109 -1.18 -3.97 -23.82
CA LEU A 109 -1.51 -5.30 -23.29
C LEU A 109 -0.72 -6.43 -23.99
N PRO A 110 -0.71 -7.67 -23.46
CA PRO A 110 0.24 -8.73 -23.86
C PRO A 110 0.31 -8.99 -25.37
N GLY A 111 1.52 -8.91 -25.92
CA GLY A 111 1.87 -9.04 -27.34
C GLY A 111 3.27 -8.44 -27.62
N PRO A 112 3.78 -8.46 -28.86
CA PRO A 112 4.99 -7.72 -29.22
C PRO A 112 4.78 -6.23 -28.91
N GLY A 113 5.57 -5.67 -27.98
CA GLY A 113 5.44 -4.27 -27.53
C GLY A 113 4.59 -4.05 -26.27
N ALA A 114 4.35 -5.09 -25.47
CA ALA A 114 3.65 -4.94 -24.19
C ALA A 114 4.40 -4.01 -23.22
N ASP A 115 3.64 -3.21 -22.47
CA ASP A 115 4.18 -2.19 -21.57
C ASP A 115 4.49 -2.79 -20.19
N ASP A 116 5.75 -2.73 -19.77
CA ASP A 116 6.23 -3.22 -18.47
C ASP A 116 5.49 -2.59 -17.27
N HIS A 117 4.86 -1.44 -17.44
CA HIS A 117 4.07 -0.75 -16.41
C HIS A 117 2.62 -1.27 -16.33
N LEU A 118 2.16 -1.99 -17.35
CA LEU A 118 0.87 -2.68 -17.34
C LEU A 118 1.00 -4.15 -16.97
N LEU A 119 2.22 -4.70 -17.03
CA LEU A 119 2.51 -6.10 -16.75
C LEU A 119 3.06 -6.32 -15.34
N SER A 120 2.77 -7.50 -14.79
CA SER A 120 3.37 -7.99 -13.53
C SER A 120 3.26 -6.98 -12.38
N ARG A 121 4.39 -6.62 -11.76
CA ARG A 121 4.44 -5.68 -10.63
C ARG A 121 4.53 -4.22 -11.10
N ASN A 122 4.27 -3.93 -12.38
CA ASN A 122 4.19 -2.58 -12.96
C ASN A 122 5.38 -1.68 -12.58
N CYS A 123 5.14 -0.53 -11.95
CA CYS A 123 6.18 0.38 -11.47
C CYS A 123 7.16 -0.32 -10.51
N MET A 124 6.65 -1.28 -9.72
CA MET A 124 7.44 -2.03 -8.75
C MET A 124 8.32 -3.12 -9.39
N ASN A 125 8.25 -3.32 -10.71
CA ASN A 125 9.27 -4.11 -11.42
C ASN A 125 10.65 -3.45 -11.30
N CYS A 126 10.70 -2.11 -11.26
CA CYS A 126 11.93 -1.32 -11.09
C CYS A 126 12.02 -0.66 -9.72
N HIS A 127 10.89 -0.38 -9.06
CA HIS A 127 10.80 0.29 -7.76
C HIS A 127 10.23 -0.63 -6.66
N PRO A 128 10.96 -1.68 -6.24
CA PRO A 128 10.42 -2.65 -5.27
C PRO A 128 10.25 -2.09 -3.85
N GLU A 129 11.05 -1.11 -3.44
CA GLU A 129 11.12 -0.64 -2.04
C GLU A 129 10.17 0.54 -1.74
N VAL A 130 8.90 0.40 -2.11
CA VAL A 130 7.89 1.49 -2.00
C VAL A 130 7.55 1.92 -0.56
N HIS A 131 8.01 1.20 0.46
CA HIS A 131 7.81 1.58 1.86
C HIS A 131 9.02 2.32 2.45
N GLY A 132 10.09 2.47 1.68
CA GLY A 132 11.37 3.03 2.11
C GLY A 132 12.50 2.02 2.08
N THR A 133 13.73 2.53 1.99
CA THR A 133 14.96 1.73 1.87
C THR A 133 16.11 2.37 2.65
N ASN A 134 17.00 1.53 3.17
CA ASN A 134 18.25 1.93 3.82
C ASN A 134 19.46 1.87 2.89
N HIS A 135 19.26 1.54 1.61
CA HIS A 135 20.36 1.48 0.66
C HIS A 135 20.86 2.91 0.34
N PRO A 136 22.19 3.20 0.38
CA PRO A 136 22.71 4.54 0.10
C PRO A 136 22.26 5.11 -1.25
N SER A 137 22.20 4.27 -2.29
CA SER A 137 21.61 4.62 -3.59
C SER A 137 20.12 4.29 -3.73
N GLY A 138 19.35 4.37 -2.65
CA GLY A 138 17.92 4.12 -2.62
C GLY A 138 16.97 5.32 -2.78
N PRO A 139 17.36 6.57 -3.15
CA PRO A 139 16.41 7.69 -3.16
C PRO A 139 15.29 7.55 -4.21
N ARG A 140 15.41 6.59 -5.14
CA ARG A 140 14.37 6.23 -6.11
C ARG A 140 13.73 4.86 -5.83
N PHE A 141 13.94 4.25 -4.67
CA PHE A 141 13.33 2.96 -4.29
C PHE A 141 13.64 1.78 -5.22
N THR A 142 14.75 1.83 -5.95
CA THR A 142 15.17 0.76 -6.87
C THR A 142 15.88 -0.40 -6.16
N ARG A 143 16.34 -0.20 -4.92
CA ARG A 143 17.05 -1.15 -4.07
C ARG A 143 17.15 -0.64 -2.64
#